data_AF-A0A8T0KDJ3-F1
#
_entry.id   AF-A0A8T0KDJ3-F1
#
_cell.length_a   1.000
_cell.length_b   1.000
_cell.length_c   1.000
_cell.angle_alpha   90.00
_cell.angle_beta   90.00
_cell.angle_gamma   90.00
#
_symmetry.space_group_name_H-M   'P 1'
#
loop_
_entity.id
_entity.type
_entity.pdbx_description
1 polymer ?
#
loop_
_entity_poly.entity_id
_entity_poly.type
_entity_poly.pdbx_seq_one_letter_code
_entity_poly.pdbx_strand_id
1 'polypeptide(L)'
;MLVFSVAYAITSKRVSRDVIDLLVRAHRESILGNRVPAYDGRKSLFTAGPLPFEIKEFKVKLGDNDEPGSSATRTSSRKKREREFRVTIRFASKTALHHLTQFLSRRQLDCQQETI
;
A
#
# COMPACT_ATOMS: atom_id res chain seq x y z
N MET A 1 10.02 2.49 -11.36
CA MET A 1 9.00 2.23 -10.32
C MET A 1 8.33 3.55 -9.98
N LEU A 2 7.02 3.56 -9.79
CA LEU A 2 6.28 4.74 -9.37
C LEU A 2 5.95 4.63 -7.88
N VAL A 3 5.95 5.78 -7.21
CA VAL A 3 5.67 5.91 -5.79
C VAL A 3 4.35 6.64 -5.65
N PHE A 4 3.49 6.06 -4.82
CA PHE A 4 2.22 6.62 -4.40
C PHE A 4 2.26 6.84 -2.90
N SER A 5 1.72 7.96 -2.44
CA SER A 5 1.49 8.21 -1.02
C SER A 5 0.14 7.65 -0.61
N VAL A 6 0.11 7.04 0.58
CA VAL A 6 -1.09 6.48 1.20
C VAL A 6 -1.41 7.28 2.45
N ALA A 7 -2.60 7.87 2.49
CA ALA A 7 -3.12 8.57 3.66
C ALA A 7 -4.25 7.75 4.28
N TYR A 8 -4.14 7.48 5.59
CA TYR A 8 -5.14 6.74 6.36
C TYR A 8 -5.03 7.11 7.84
N ALA A 9 -6.11 6.94 8.60
CA ALA A 9 -6.17 7.19 10.05
C ALA A 9 -6.14 5.88 10.85
N ILE A 10 -5.08 5.09 10.66
CA ILE A 10 -4.89 3.75 11.26
C ILE A 10 -3.60 3.81 12.09
N THR A 11 -3.70 3.41 13.36
CA THR A 11 -2.57 3.44 14.30
C THR A 11 -1.74 2.16 14.27
N SER A 12 -2.35 1.01 13.97
CA SER A 12 -1.67 -0.29 13.94
C SER A 12 -1.07 -0.62 12.57
N LYS A 13 0.22 -1.01 12.57
CA LYS A 13 0.95 -1.44 11.36
C LYS A 13 0.44 -2.77 10.78
N ARG A 14 -0.08 -3.66 11.63
CA ARG A 14 -0.66 -4.95 11.16
C ARG A 14 -1.94 -4.68 10.39
N VAL A 15 -2.86 -3.96 11.04
CA VAL A 15 -4.14 -3.53 10.44
C VAL A 15 -3.93 -2.74 9.15
N SER A 16 -2.93 -1.86 9.07
CA SER A 16 -2.67 -1.13 7.83
C SER A 16 -2.21 -2.04 6.68
N ARG A 17 -1.45 -3.10 6.97
CA ARG A 17 -1.09 -4.11 5.95
C ARG A 17 -2.30 -4.90 5.50
N ASP A 18 -3.13 -5.37 6.43
CA ASP A 18 -4.33 -6.16 6.13
C ASP A 18 -5.33 -5.35 5.31
N VAL A 19 -5.53 -4.07 5.66
CA VAL A 19 -6.38 -3.14 4.91
C VAL A 19 -5.88 -2.94 3.48
N ILE A 20 -4.57 -2.75 3.30
CA ILE A 20 -3.99 -2.57 1.96
C ILE A 20 -4.03 -3.88 1.17
N ASP A 21 -3.76 -5.03 1.78
CA ASP A 21 -3.87 -6.32 1.11
C ASP A 21 -5.31 -6.59 0.65
N LEU A 22 -6.30 -6.34 1.52
CA LEU A 22 -7.71 -6.44 1.17
C LEU A 22 -8.11 -5.48 0.04
N LEU A 23 -7.64 -4.22 0.10
CA LEU A 23 -7.86 -3.24 -0.97
C LEU A 23 -7.29 -3.73 -2.29
N VAL A 24 -6.05 -4.23 -2.29
CA VAL A 24 -5.38 -4.74 -3.48
C VAL A 24 -6.15 -5.94 -4.03
N ARG A 25 -6.53 -6.90 -3.19
CA ARG A 25 -7.29 -8.08 -3.61
C ARG A 25 -8.67 -7.72 -4.17
N ALA A 26 -9.38 -6.78 -3.55
CA ALA A 26 -10.72 -6.36 -3.99
C ALA A 26 -10.69 -5.53 -5.28
N HIS A 27 -9.63 -4.74 -5.51
CA HIS A 27 -9.57 -3.76 -6.61
C HIS A 27 -8.49 -4.04 -7.64
N ARG A 28 -7.84 -5.21 -7.60
CA ARG A 28 -6.75 -5.60 -8.50
C ARG A 28 -7.13 -5.44 -9.97
N GLU A 29 -8.25 -6.03 -10.37
CA GLU A 29 -8.66 -6.11 -11.77
C GLU A 29 -9.40 -4.84 -12.22
N SER A 30 -10.13 -4.20 -11.32
CA SER A 30 -10.99 -3.07 -11.64
C SER A 30 -10.27 -1.72 -11.67
N ILE A 31 -9.50 -1.41 -10.63
CA ILE A 31 -8.96 -0.05 -10.41
C ILE A 31 -7.44 -0.02 -10.46
N LEU A 32 -6.77 -1.10 -10.05
CA LEU A 32 -5.31 -1.20 -10.04
C LEU A 32 -4.73 -1.65 -11.38
N GLY A 33 -5.55 -1.94 -12.40
CA GLY A 33 -5.08 -2.31 -13.75
C GLY A 33 -4.26 -3.61 -13.77
N ASN A 34 -4.66 -4.59 -12.96
CA ASN A 34 -3.96 -5.86 -12.74
C ASN A 34 -2.51 -5.70 -12.23
N ARG A 35 -2.21 -4.58 -11.57
CA ARG A 35 -0.92 -4.34 -10.91
C ARG A 35 -0.97 -4.86 -9.48
N VAL A 36 0.17 -5.37 -9.02
CA VAL A 36 0.40 -5.75 -7.62
C VAL A 36 1.27 -4.67 -7.00
N PRO A 37 0.70 -3.69 -6.28
CA PRO A 37 1.49 -2.68 -5.60
C PRO A 37 2.19 -3.26 -4.38
N ALA A 38 3.41 -2.79 -4.09
CA ALA A 38 4.17 -3.14 -2.90
C ALA A 38 4.02 -2.06 -1.84
N TYR A 39 3.62 -2.43 -0.62
CA TYR A 39 3.36 -1.51 0.48
C TYR A 39 4.42 -1.61 1.57
N ASP A 40 4.99 -0.47 1.98
CA ASP A 40 6.06 -0.42 2.99
C ASP A 40 5.54 -0.62 4.45
N GLY A 41 4.23 -0.58 4.67
CA GLY A 41 3.65 -0.59 6.03
C GLY A 41 3.62 0.79 6.69
N ARG A 42 3.91 1.85 5.93
CA ARG A 42 3.84 3.26 6.34
C ARG A 42 2.96 4.04 5.37
N LYS A 43 3.46 5.11 4.75
CA LYS A 43 2.68 6.00 3.89
C LYS A 43 3.05 5.86 2.41
N SER A 44 3.80 4.83 2.04
CA SER A 44 4.34 4.67 0.69
C SER A 44 3.91 3.35 0.08
N LEU A 45 3.44 3.43 -1.16
CA LEU A 45 3.00 2.34 -2.00
C LEU A 45 3.74 2.43 -3.33
N PHE A 46 4.28 1.31 -3.79
CA PHE A 46 5.13 1.24 -4.97
C PHE A 46 4.48 0.43 -6.06
N THR A 47 4.50 0.92 -7.30
CA THR A 47 3.95 0.21 -8.45
C THR A 47 4.96 0.10 -9.58
N ALA A 48 4.86 -0.98 -10.37
CA ALA A 48 5.68 -1.16 -11.56
C ALA A 48 5.28 -0.25 -12.74
N GLY A 49 4.09 0.35 -12.69
CA GLY A 49 3.57 1.25 -13.73
C GLY A 49 2.52 2.22 -13.20
N PRO A 50 2.08 3.19 -14.03
CA PRO A 50 1.05 4.15 -13.64
C PRO A 50 -0.27 3.44 -13.35
N LEU A 51 -0.92 3.88 -12.28
CA LEU A 51 -2.31 3.53 -12.01
C LEU A 51 -3.21 4.40 -12.91
N PRO A 52 -4.42 3.94 -13.26
CA PRO A 52 -5.36 4.72 -14.10
C PRO A 52 -6.00 5.90 -13.35
N PHE A 53 -5.32 6.44 -12.33
CA PHE A 53 -5.74 7.58 -11.52
C PHE A 53 -4.52 8.25 -10.87
N GLU A 54 -4.61 9.56 -10.68
CA GLU A 54 -3.62 10.33 -9.91
C GLU A 54 -3.92 10.36 -8.43
N ILE A 55 -5.20 10.48 -8.05
CA ILE A 55 -5.65 10.41 -6.66
C ILE A 55 -6.97 9.65 -6.58
N LYS A 56 -7.10 8.74 -5.61
CA LYS A 56 -8.33 7.98 -5.39
C LYS A 56 -8.49 7.65 -3.91
N GLU A 57 -9.71 7.85 -3.43
CA GLU A 57 -10.13 7.41 -2.10
C GLU A 57 -10.86 6.06 -2.18
N PHE A 58 -10.53 5.17 -1.24
CA PHE A 58 -11.09 3.84 -1.08
C PHE A 58 -11.71 3.72 0.31
N LYS A 59 -12.82 3.01 0.39
CA LYS A 59 -13.45 2.61 1.65
C LYS A 59 -13.29 1.11 1.80
N VAL A 60 -12.49 0.69 2.76
CA VAL A 60 -12.19 -0.71 3.02
C VAL A 60 -12.85 -1.11 4.34
N LYS A 61 -13.63 -2.18 4.32
CA LYS A 61 -14.25 -2.74 5.52
C LYS A 61 -13.43 -3.95 5.94
N LEU A 62 -12.73 -3.86 7.06
CA LEU A 62 -11.99 -4.99 7.63
C LEU A 62 -12.87 -5.72 8.65
N GLY A 63 -13.05 -7.03 8.46
CA GLY A 63 -13.69 -7.90 9.45
C GLY A 63 -12.68 -8.41 10.47
N ASP A 64 -13.12 -8.61 11.71
CA ASP A 64 -12.29 -9.18 12.80
C ASP A 64 -11.87 -10.65 12.56
N ASN A 65 -12.34 -11.28 11.47
CA ASN A 65 -12.02 -12.65 11.07
C ASN A 65 -10.86 -12.74 10.06
N ASP A 66 -10.40 -11.62 9.50
CA ASP A 66 -9.33 -11.61 8.50
C ASP A 66 -7.92 -11.65 9.12
N GLU A 67 -7.79 -11.86 10.44
CA GLU A 67 -6.50 -12.12 11.11
C GLU A 67 -5.96 -13.50 10.68
N PRO A 68 -4.87 -13.56 9.88
CA PRO A 68 -4.25 -14.82 9.49
C PRO A 68 -3.38 -15.30 10.66
N GLY A 69 -4.02 -15.85 11.70
CA GLY A 69 -3.33 -16.31 12.90
C GLY A 69 -4.21 -16.76 14.06
N SER A 70 -5.52 -16.49 14.02
CA SER A 70 -6.43 -17.01 15.04
C SER A 70 -6.78 -18.47 14.74
N SER A 71 -5.87 -19.36 15.17
CA SER A 71 -6.13 -20.79 15.31
C SER A 71 -7.48 -21.01 16.00
N ALA A 72 -8.25 -21.94 15.45
CA ALA A 72 -9.59 -22.28 15.87
C ALA A 72 -9.68 -22.48 17.39
N THR A 73 -10.34 -21.55 18.08
CA THR A 73 -11.03 -21.85 19.34
C THR A 73 -12.41 -21.21 19.24
N ARG A 74 -13.38 -22.07 18.93
CA ARG A 74 -14.79 -21.77 18.73
C ARG A 74 -15.45 -21.44 20.07
N THR A 75 -15.18 -20.26 20.62
CA THR A 75 -15.86 -19.81 21.83
C THR A 75 -16.45 -18.42 21.62
N SER A 76 -17.79 -18.44 21.45
CA SER A 76 -18.75 -17.42 21.86
C SER A 76 -18.53 -15.96 21.44
N SER A 77 -19.46 -15.48 20.60
CA SER A 77 -20.06 -14.14 20.73
C SER A 77 -19.13 -12.91 20.73
N ARG A 78 -18.05 -12.89 19.95
CA ARG A 78 -17.32 -11.65 19.69
C ARG A 78 -18.02 -10.91 18.54
N LYS A 79 -18.87 -9.94 18.88
CA LYS A 79 -19.53 -8.99 17.98
C LYS A 79 -18.60 -8.68 16.80
N LYS A 80 -19.01 -9.06 15.59
CA LYS A 80 -18.38 -8.76 14.31
C LYS A 80 -18.20 -7.24 14.19
N ARG A 81 -17.11 -6.70 14.73
CA ARG A 81 -16.82 -5.26 14.68
C ARG A 81 -16.18 -5.00 13.33
N GLU A 82 -17.02 -4.87 12.31
CA GLU A 82 -16.59 -4.36 11.01
C GLU A 82 -16.08 -2.94 11.23
N ARG A 83 -14.80 -2.71 10.92
CA ARG A 83 -14.20 -1.37 10.96
C ARG A 83 -14.07 -0.87 9.53
N GLU A 84 -14.66 0.28 9.25
CA GLU A 84 -14.49 0.95 7.98
C GLU A 84 -13.26 1.87 8.04
N PHE A 85 -12.37 1.70 7.07
CA PHE A 85 -11.15 2.48 6.92
C PHE A 85 -11.20 3.24 5.61
N ARG A 86 -10.92 4.54 5.68
CA ARG A 86 -10.75 5.39 4.51
C ARG A 86 -9.26 5.47 4.17
N VAL A 87 -8.94 5.06 2.96
CA VAL A 87 -7.56 5.02 2.44
C VAL A 87 -7.51 5.84 1.17
N THR A 88 -6.67 6.88 1.16
CA THR A 88 -6.43 7.69 -0.03
C THR A 88 -5.08 7.36 -0.62
N ILE A 89 -5.06 6.98 -1.90
CA ILE A 89 -3.83 6.71 -2.66
C ILE A 89 -3.64 7.87 -3.64
N ARG A 90 -2.48 8.52 -3.59
CA ARG A 90 -2.11 9.65 -4.46
C ARG A 90 -0.76 9.40 -5.12
N PHE A 91 -0.63 9.71 -6.41
CA PHE A 91 0.66 9.71 -7.09
C PHE A 91 1.61 10.72 -6.42
N ALA A 92 2.77 10.23 -5.99
CA ALA A 92 3.77 11.05 -5.32
C ALA A 92 4.89 11.41 -6.29
N SER A 93 5.57 10.40 -6.86
CA SER A 93 6.69 10.64 -7.77
C SER A 93 7.07 9.39 -8.56
N LYS A 94 7.87 9.59 -9.61
CA LYS A 94 8.56 8.51 -10.32
C LYS A 94 9.94 8.34 -9.72
N THR A 95 10.28 7.14 -9.24
CA THR A 95 11.66 6.86 -8.82
C THR A 95 12.55 6.70 -10.05
N ALA A 96 13.63 7.48 -10.09
CA ALA A 96 14.68 7.38 -11.10
C ALA A 96 15.57 6.15 -10.81
N LEU A 97 15.05 4.95 -11.05
CA LEU A 97 15.83 3.70 -10.96
C LEU A 97 17.07 3.71 -11.87
N HIS A 98 17.05 4.53 -12.93
CA HIS A 98 18.17 4.71 -13.84
C HIS A 98 19.41 5.26 -13.12
N HIS A 99 19.24 6.30 -12.29
CA HIS A 99 20.35 6.90 -11.54
C HIS A 99 20.89 5.92 -10.50
N LEU A 100 20.00 5.18 -9.83
CA LEU A 100 20.41 4.12 -8.90
C LEU A 100 21.23 3.03 -9.61
N THR A 101 20.82 2.63 -10.82
CA THR A 101 21.53 1.63 -11.62
C THR A 101 22.93 2.13 -12.03
N GLN A 102 23.05 3.40 -12.43
CA GLN A 102 24.33 4.02 -12.78
C GLN A 102 25.27 4.16 -11.56
N PHE A 103 24.73 4.51 -10.41
CA PHE A 103 25.46 4.56 -9.14
C PHE A 103 26.00 3.18 -8.73
N LEU A 104 25.13 2.15 -8.73
CA LEU A 104 25.54 0.77 -8.42
C LEU A 104 26.56 0.22 -9.42
N SER A 105 26.49 0.66 -10.68
CA SER A 105 27.47 0.34 -11.73
C SER A 105 28.80 1.09 -11.58
N ARG A 106 28.97 1.92 -10.54
CA ARG A 106 30.12 2.82 -10.31
C ARG A 106 30.40 3.77 -11.49
N ARG A 107 29.38 4.07 -12.30
CA ARG A 107 29.51 4.94 -13.48
C ARG A 107 29.19 6.41 -13.18
N GLN A 108 28.60 6.72 -12.02
CA GLN A 108 28.24 8.10 -11.64
C GLN A 108 28.23 8.29 -10.12
N LEU A 109 28.90 9.37 -9.64
CA LEU A 109 29.06 9.74 -8.22
C LEU A 109 28.04 10.79 -7.73
N ASP A 110 27.09 11.20 -8.58
CA ASP A 110 26.18 12.29 -8.22
C ASP A 110 24.97 11.78 -7.45
N CYS A 111 25.13 11.73 -6.13
CA CYS A 111 24.04 11.62 -5.18
C CYS A 111 23.16 12.88 -5.24
N GLN A 112 22.13 12.88 -6.08
CA GLN A 112 21.08 13.90 -5.98
C GLN A 112 20.12 13.51 -4.83
N GLN A 113 20.59 13.68 -3.60
CA GLN A 113 19.70 13.80 -2.44
C GLN A 113 19.13 15.22 -2.46
N GLU A 114 18.07 15.46 -3.23
CA GLU A 114 17.23 16.61 -2.97
C GLU A 114 16.48 16.36 -1.66
N THR A 115 17.11 16.81 -0.56
CA THR A 115 16.48 17.05 0.73
C THR A 115 15.70 18.36 0.60
N ILE A 116 14.38 18.32 0.81
CA ILE A 116 13.58 19.49 1.20
C ILE A 116 13.26 19.33 2.69
#